data_AF-A0A660XTV1-F1
#
_entry.id   AF-A0A660XTV1-F1
#
_cell.length_a   1.000
_cell.length_b   1.000
_cell.length_c   1.000
_cell.angle_alpha   90.00
_cell.angle_beta   90.00
_cell.angle_gamma   90.00
#
_symmetry.space_group_name_H-M   'P 1'
#
loop_
_entity.id
_entity.type
_entity.pdbx_description
1 polymer ?
#
loop_
_entity_poly.entity_id
_entity_poly.type
_entity_poly.pdbx_seq_one_letter_code
_entity_poly.pdbx_strand_id
1 'polypeptide(L)' 'EAIDCSMISQLSFWDALIIVSAERAKCRDIWTEDLNHGQIIRGVKVVNPLS' A
#
# COMPACT_ATOMS: atom_id res chain seq x y z
N GLU A 1 -12.72 -4.40 -3.73
CA GLU A 1 -11.52 -4.31 -2.84
C GLU A 1 -10.45 -3.36 -3.33
N ALA A 2 -9.70 -3.66 -4.42
CA ALA A 2 -8.68 -2.72 -4.90
C ALA A 2 -9.25 -1.37 -5.38
N ILE A 3 -10.43 -1.39 -6.02
CA ILE A 3 -11.16 -0.17 -6.40
C ILE A 3 -11.52 0.67 -5.16
N ASP A 4 -12.07 0.04 -4.12
CA ASP A 4 -12.44 0.74 -2.88
C ASP A 4 -11.20 1.31 -2.17
N CYS A 5 -10.12 0.53 -2.12
CA CYS A 5 -8.84 0.97 -1.55
C CYS A 5 -8.26 2.16 -2.33
N SER A 6 -8.36 2.16 -3.66
CA SER A 6 -7.93 3.28 -4.51
C SER A 6 -8.71 4.55 -4.18
N MET A 7 -10.03 4.45 -4.01
CA MET A 7 -10.86 5.62 -3.64
C MET A 7 -10.62 6.09 -2.20
N ILE A 8 -10.59 5.18 -1.22
CA ILE A 8 -10.46 5.55 0.20
C ILE A 8 -9.06 6.11 0.50
N SER A 9 -8.02 5.51 -0.08
CA SER A 9 -6.63 5.89 0.16
C SER A 9 -6.07 6.86 -0.88
N GLN A 10 -6.91 7.31 -1.83
CA GLN A 10 -6.53 8.21 -2.94
C GLN A 10 -5.27 7.74 -3.68
N LEU A 11 -5.22 6.43 -3.93
CA LEU A 11 -4.12 5.77 -4.63
C LEU A 11 -4.49 5.54 -6.09
N SER A 12 -3.48 5.43 -6.97
CA SER A 12 -3.72 4.86 -8.29
C SER A 12 -4.30 3.44 -8.14
N PHE A 13 -5.03 2.98 -9.15
CA PHE A 13 -5.59 1.63 -9.12
C PHE A 13 -4.51 0.56 -8.93
N TRP A 14 -3.32 0.76 -9.51
CA TRP A 14 -2.21 -0.18 -9.41
C TRP A 14 -1.58 -0.22 -8.02
N ASP A 15 -1.38 0.94 -7.39
CA ASP A 15 -0.86 1.00 -6.02
C ASP A 15 -1.84 0.36 -5.05
N ALA A 16 -3.14 0.63 -5.22
CA ALA A 16 -4.18 0.00 -4.43
C ALA A 16 -4.23 -1.52 -4.62
N LEU A 17 -4.00 -2.01 -5.85
CA LEU A 17 -3.91 -3.44 -6.13
C LEU A 17 -2.70 -4.08 -5.43
N ILE A 18 -1.54 -3.41 -5.41
CA ILE A 18 -0.34 -3.86 -4.70
C ILE A 18 -0.61 -3.96 -3.20
N ILE A 19 -1.20 -2.92 -2.60
CA ILE A 19 -1.55 -2.88 -1.18
C ILE A 19 -2.50 -4.02 -0.81
N VAL A 20 -3.60 -4.20 -1.56
CA VAL A 20 -4.56 -5.29 -1.31
C VAL A 20 -3.93 -6.67 -1.49
N SER A 21 -3.00 -6.81 -2.45
CA SER A 21 -2.27 -8.07 -2.65
C SER A 21 -1.35 -8.39 -1.46
N ALA A 22 -0.62 -7.40 -0.96
CA ALA A 22 0.24 -7.55 0.21
C ALA A 22 -0.55 -7.84 1.49
N GLU A 23 -1.69 -7.17 1.69
CA GLU A 23 -2.61 -7.46 2.79
C GLU A 23 -3.06 -8.93 2.75
N ARG A 24 -3.51 -9.41 1.59
CA ARG A 24 -3.96 -10.80 1.40
C ARG A 24 -2.84 -11.83 1.56
N ALA A 25 -1.62 -11.47 1.18
CA ALA A 25 -0.43 -12.27 1.43
C ALA A 25 0.04 -12.23 2.89
N LYS A 26 -0.63 -11.45 3.76
CA LYS A 26 -0.25 -11.21 5.16
C LYS A 26 1.15 -10.59 5.30
N CYS A 27 1.55 -9.79 4.33
CA CYS A 27 2.75 -8.98 4.43
C CYS A 27 2.53 -7.87 5.44
N ARG A 28 3.54 -7.61 6.26
CA ARG A 28 3.52 -6.49 7.22
C ARG A 28 3.97 -5.18 6.57
N ASP A 29 4.90 -5.27 5.63
CA ASP A 29 5.54 -4.12 5.01
C ASP A 29 5.55 -4.26 3.48
N ILE A 30 5.36 -3.14 2.77
CA ILE A 30 5.68 -2.97 1.35
C ILE A 30 6.83 -1.97 1.24
N TRP A 31 7.82 -2.33 0.44
CA TRP A 31 8.95 -1.47 0.14
C TRP A 31 8.71 -0.75 -1.18
N THR A 32 8.64 0.58 -1.15
CA THR A 32 8.38 1.39 -2.34
C THR A 32 8.83 2.83 -2.12
N GLU A 33 9.31 3.46 -3.19
CA GLU A 33 9.71 4.87 -3.21
C GLU A 33 8.53 5.79 -3.57
N ASP A 34 7.49 5.24 -4.21
CA ASP A 34 6.39 5.99 -4.80
C ASP A 34 5.30 6.37 -3.79
N LEU A 35 5.25 5.67 -2.65
CA LEU A 35 4.28 5.91 -1.58
C LEU A 35 4.91 6.58 -0.36
N ASN A 36 4.06 7.19 0.46
CA ASN A 36 4.49 7.93 1.64
C ASN A 36 5.10 6.98 2.68
N HIS A 37 6.38 7.20 3.03
CA HIS A 37 7.06 6.43 4.06
C HIS A 37 6.29 6.48 5.39
N GLY A 38 6.12 5.33 6.04
CA GLY A 38 5.46 5.20 7.33
C GLY A 38 3.92 5.17 7.27
N GLN A 39 3.33 5.37 6.10
CA GLN A 39 1.88 5.23 5.91
C GLN A 39 1.46 3.78 6.16
N ILE A 40 0.31 3.59 6.83
CA ILE A 40 -0.29 2.27 7.02
C ILE A 40 -1.61 2.22 6.26
N ILE A 41 -1.72 1.28 5.32
CA ILE A 41 -2.92 1.11 4.49
C ILE A 41 -3.36 -0.34 4.61
N ARG A 42 -4.59 -0.55 5.10
CA ARG A 42 -5.14 -1.89 5.37
C ARG A 42 -4.22 -2.77 6.23
N GLY A 43 -3.52 -2.15 7.19
CA GLY A 43 -2.57 -2.86 8.07
C GLY A 43 -1.20 -3.15 7.46
N VAL A 44 -0.96 -2.81 6.19
CA VAL A 44 0.35 -2.90 5.55
C VAL A 44 1.08 -1.58 5.69
N LYS A 45 2.30 -1.61 6.22
CA LYS A 45 3.14 -0.42 6.37
C LYS A 45 3.95 -0.18 5.09
N VAL A 46 3.99 1.07 4.65
CA VAL A 46 4.86 1.52 3.57
C VAL A 46 6.23 1.87 4.14
N VAL A 47 7.28 1.31 3.55
CA VAL A 47 8.67 1.58 3.88
C VAL A 47 9.38 2.07 2.62
N ASN A 48 9.85 3.31 2.64
CA ASN A 48 10.73 3.81 1.59
C ASN A 48 12.18 3.37 1.91
N PRO A 49 12.89 2.70 0.98
CA PRO A 49 14.27 2.24 1.21
C PRO A 49 15.33 3.37 1.17
N LEU A 50 14.98 4.56 0.68
CA LEU A 50 15.87 5.70 0.49
C LEU A 50 15.63 6.84 1.49
N SER A 51 14.70 6.67 2.43
CA SER A 51 14.32 7.67 3.44
C SER A 51 15.26 7.74 4.63
#